data_AF-A0A0E0FT81-F1
#
_entry.id   AF-A0A0E0FT81-F1
#
_cell.length_a   1.000
_cell.length_b   1.000
_cell.length_c   1.000
_cell.angle_alpha   90.00
_cell.angle_beta   90.00
_cell.angle_gamma   90.00
#
_symmetry.space_group_name_H-M   'P 1'
#
loop_
_entity.id
_entity.type
_entity.pdbx_description
1 polymer ?
#
loop_
_entity_poly.entity_id
_entity_poly.type
_entity_poly.pdbx_seq_one_letter_code
_entity_poly.pdbx_strand_id
1 'polypeptide(L)'
;MAEPEQQQQQANPDEVVLGQETGGARVAILNRPRQLNVISDRVVYLLAQFLESWEKDEDAKLVIFKGAGRAFSAGGDLKMFYEGKSDDSCLEVVYRMYWLCYHIHTYKKTAVALVNGLVMGGGAAMVAPLKFAVVTEKTVFATPEASVGLHTDCSFSYIHSRLPGYLGEYLALTGARLNAKEMIAAGLATHFVPSEKLEELEKCLLNLNTGDESAVRAAIEEFSTDVQPDEDSILNKLPTINKCFSAETIEDIIKAFESEGSIDGNQWIATVLKGMRRSSPTSLKMTLRSIREGRKQSLPECLKKEFRLTMNTLRSVVTGDVYEGIRALSIDKDNAPKWSPATLEEVKNEDIDRLFEPFSSEKELQVPSDDSNRWSGKFEHTVYGRTSE
;
A
#
# COMPACT_ATOMS: atom_id res chain seq x y z
N MET A 1 22.26 11.03 45.51
CA MET A 1 21.73 9.87 44.78
C MET A 1 21.37 10.38 43.40
N ALA A 2 22.17 10.03 42.39
CA ALA A 2 21.98 10.46 41.02
C ALA A 2 20.95 9.53 40.33
N GLU A 3 20.04 10.12 39.57
CA GLU A 3 19.09 9.43 38.72
C GLU A 3 19.81 8.62 37.63
N PRO A 4 19.29 7.46 37.21
CA PRO A 4 19.90 6.70 36.13
C PRO A 4 19.55 7.36 34.78
N GLU A 5 20.59 7.82 34.08
CA GLU A 5 20.52 8.23 32.68
C GLU A 5 19.94 7.09 31.83
N GLN A 6 18.78 7.33 31.23
CA GLN A 6 18.26 6.47 30.16
C GLN A 6 19.26 6.50 29.01
N GLN A 7 19.95 5.38 28.78
CA GLN A 7 20.77 5.19 27.59
C GLN A 7 19.86 5.22 26.36
N GLN A 8 19.76 6.38 25.70
CA GLN A 8 19.32 6.43 24.32
C GLN A 8 20.35 5.65 23.50
N GLN A 9 20.01 4.43 23.12
CA GLN A 9 20.73 3.68 22.10
C GLN A 9 20.85 4.58 20.87
N GLN A 10 22.06 5.00 20.56
CA GLN A 10 22.35 5.80 19.39
C GLN A 10 22.02 4.93 18.17
N ALA A 11 20.85 5.16 17.57
CA ALA A 11 20.35 4.35 16.47
C ALA A 11 21.39 4.25 15.35
N ASN A 12 21.68 3.03 14.89
CA ASN A 12 22.57 2.83 13.77
C ASN A 12 21.95 3.53 12.53
N PRO A 13 22.60 4.54 11.93
CA PRO A 13 22.04 5.26 10.78
C PRO A 13 21.86 4.37 9.54
N ASP A 14 22.44 3.16 9.53
CA ASP A 14 22.25 2.17 8.47
C ASP A 14 21.04 1.25 8.69
N GLU A 15 20.37 1.32 9.85
CA GLU A 15 19.22 0.49 10.15
C GLU A 15 17.96 1.04 9.48
N VAL A 16 17.37 0.23 8.59
CA VAL A 16 16.26 0.65 7.70
C VAL A 16 14.89 0.68 8.39
N VAL A 17 14.74 0.01 9.54
CA VAL A 17 13.57 0.08 10.42
C VAL A 17 14.07 0.11 11.87
N LEU A 18 13.72 1.14 12.63
CA LEU A 18 14.04 1.22 14.05
C LEU A 18 12.87 0.67 14.86
N GLY A 19 13.14 -0.26 15.77
CA GLY A 19 12.20 -0.69 16.81
C GLY A 19 12.49 0.05 18.11
N GLN A 20 11.52 0.80 18.62
CA GLN A 20 11.62 1.46 19.94
C GLN A 20 10.58 0.90 20.90
N GLU A 21 10.97 0.77 22.16
CA GLU A 21 10.11 0.25 23.23
C GLU A 21 10.02 1.28 24.35
N THR A 22 8.81 1.75 24.63
CA THR A 22 8.55 2.76 25.67
C THR A 22 7.34 2.33 26.47
N GLY A 23 7.56 1.83 27.69
CA GLY A 23 6.49 1.23 28.49
C GLY A 23 5.76 0.13 27.70
N GLY A 24 4.42 0.21 27.64
CA GLY A 24 3.60 -0.71 26.85
C GLY A 24 3.56 -0.42 25.34
N ALA A 25 4.20 0.64 24.85
CA ALA A 25 4.22 0.97 23.43
C ALA A 25 5.42 0.35 22.70
N ARG A 26 5.20 -0.05 21.45
CA ARG A 26 6.22 -0.50 20.49
C ARG A 26 6.13 0.34 19.24
N VAL A 27 7.22 0.98 18.83
CA VAL A 27 7.25 1.89 17.68
C VAL A 27 8.12 1.30 16.57
N ALA A 28 7.53 1.06 15.41
CA ALA A 28 8.24 0.73 14.18
C ALA A 28 8.42 1.99 13.34
N ILE A 29 9.67 2.44 13.19
CA ILE A 29 10.02 3.64 12.44
C ILE A 29 10.71 3.24 11.13
N LEU A 30 10.08 3.53 10.00
CA LEU A 30 10.74 3.38 8.70
C LEU A 30 11.83 4.46 8.57
N ASN A 31 13.10 4.05 8.43
CA ASN A 31 14.25 4.92 8.65
C ASN A 31 15.16 5.02 7.41
N ARG A 32 14.57 5.33 6.26
CA ARG A 32 15.30 5.70 5.03
C ARG A 32 14.84 7.06 4.49
N PRO A 33 14.92 8.15 5.29
CA PRO A 33 14.28 9.43 4.96
C PRO A 33 14.75 10.05 3.65
N ARG A 34 16.03 9.83 3.27
CA ARG A 34 16.61 10.31 2.00
C ARG A 34 16.00 9.64 0.78
N GLN A 35 15.49 8.42 0.94
CA GLN A 35 14.82 7.65 -0.10
C GLN A 35 13.31 7.57 0.14
N LEU A 36 12.75 8.49 0.94
CA LEU A 36 11.32 8.51 1.26
C LEU A 36 10.80 7.20 1.87
N ASN A 37 11.64 6.51 2.66
CA ASN A 37 11.25 5.30 3.40
C ASN A 37 10.70 4.19 2.50
N VAL A 38 11.35 3.94 1.35
CA VAL A 38 11.02 2.80 0.47
C VAL A 38 11.12 1.46 1.19
N ILE A 39 10.21 0.55 0.84
CA ILE A 39 10.10 -0.79 1.38
C ILE A 39 11.00 -1.73 0.58
N SER A 40 12.19 -2.00 1.11
CA SER A 40 13.12 -3.00 0.60
C SER A 40 12.91 -4.36 1.29
N ASP A 41 13.55 -5.42 0.80
CA ASP A 41 13.53 -6.75 1.44
C ASP A 41 13.84 -6.68 2.95
N ARG A 42 14.91 -5.95 3.33
CA ARG A 42 15.28 -5.80 4.74
C ARG A 42 14.20 -5.11 5.58
N VAL A 43 13.42 -4.18 5.02
CA VAL A 43 12.30 -3.52 5.72
C VAL A 43 11.19 -4.54 5.98
N VAL A 44 10.80 -5.30 4.95
CA VAL A 44 9.76 -6.35 5.09
C VAL A 44 10.17 -7.39 6.13
N TYR A 45 11.44 -7.85 6.08
CA TYR A 45 11.99 -8.79 7.04
C TYR A 45 11.91 -8.28 8.48
N LEU A 46 12.41 -7.06 8.73
CA LEU A 46 12.42 -6.48 10.08
C LEU A 46 11.01 -6.23 10.61
N LEU A 47 10.10 -5.72 9.78
CA LEU A 47 8.70 -5.52 10.17
C LEU A 47 8.03 -6.84 10.55
N ALA A 48 8.23 -7.90 9.77
CA ALA A 48 7.70 -9.23 10.11
C ALA A 48 8.23 -9.73 11.45
N GLN A 49 9.53 -9.58 11.71
CA GLN A 49 10.14 -9.96 12.99
C GLN A 49 9.59 -9.15 14.17
N PHE A 50 9.49 -7.83 14.03
CA PHE A 50 8.97 -6.96 15.08
C PHE A 50 7.51 -7.28 15.39
N LEU A 51 6.66 -7.39 14.37
CA LEU A 51 5.24 -7.69 14.59
C LEU A 51 5.03 -9.08 15.20
N GLU A 52 5.80 -10.08 14.78
CA GLU A 52 5.74 -11.40 15.41
C GLU A 52 6.14 -11.35 16.89
N SER A 53 7.27 -10.72 17.19
CA SER A 53 7.80 -10.61 18.54
C SER A 53 6.85 -9.83 19.44
N TRP A 54 6.38 -8.67 18.96
CA TRP A 54 5.49 -7.81 19.70
C TRP A 54 4.09 -8.39 19.86
N GLU A 55 3.59 -9.22 18.95
CA GLU A 55 2.29 -9.88 19.16
C GLU A 55 2.39 -10.91 20.30
N LYS A 56 3.53 -11.59 20.46
CA LYS A 56 3.80 -12.59 21.50
C LYS A 56 4.17 -12.00 22.87
N ASP A 57 4.68 -10.78 22.90
CA ASP A 57 5.13 -10.09 24.10
C ASP A 57 3.96 -9.54 24.93
N GLU A 58 3.71 -10.06 26.12
CA GLU A 58 2.60 -9.59 26.97
C GLU A 58 2.71 -8.11 27.37
N ASP A 59 3.90 -7.53 27.42
CA ASP A 59 4.13 -6.13 27.78
C ASP A 59 3.83 -5.17 26.62
N ALA A 60 3.89 -5.64 25.37
CA ALA A 60 3.49 -4.84 24.22
C ALA A 60 1.96 -4.69 24.19
N LYS A 61 1.47 -3.49 24.48
CA LYS A 61 0.03 -3.14 24.50
C LYS A 61 -0.42 -2.41 23.23
N LEU A 62 0.44 -1.54 22.69
CA LEU A 62 0.14 -0.67 21.55
C LEU A 62 1.30 -0.72 20.55
N VAL A 63 1.00 -0.87 19.26
CA VAL A 63 1.99 -0.74 18.18
C VAL A 63 1.79 0.58 17.43
N ILE A 64 2.87 1.30 17.16
CA ILE A 64 2.86 2.55 16.40
C ILE A 64 3.75 2.41 15.17
N PHE A 65 3.21 2.68 13.98
CA PHE A 65 3.97 2.80 12.76
C PHE A 65 4.18 4.28 12.42
N LYS A 66 5.42 4.67 12.09
CA LYS A 66 5.71 6.00 11.54
C LYS A 66 6.88 5.97 10.58
N GLY A 67 7.01 7.00 9.75
CA GLY A 67 8.18 7.22 8.91
C GLY A 67 9.09 8.30 9.48
N ALA A 68 10.41 8.13 9.33
CA ALA A 68 11.37 9.18 9.63
C ALA A 68 11.35 10.26 8.53
N GLY A 69 11.50 11.52 8.91
CA GLY A 69 11.61 12.64 7.97
C GLY A 69 10.26 13.03 7.34
N ARG A 70 10.26 13.23 6.01
CA ARG A 70 9.17 13.91 5.29
C ARG A 70 8.11 13.01 4.66
N ALA A 71 8.19 11.70 4.87
CA ALA A 71 7.29 10.73 4.28
C ALA A 71 7.02 9.60 5.26
N PHE A 72 5.83 9.00 5.21
CA PHE A 72 5.61 7.71 5.83
C PHE A 72 6.38 6.64 5.03
N SER A 73 6.01 6.46 3.75
CA SER A 73 6.70 5.60 2.80
C SER A 73 6.27 5.88 1.36
N ALA A 74 7.23 5.86 0.42
CA ALA A 74 6.99 5.97 -1.01
C ALA A 74 6.66 4.63 -1.71
N GLY A 75 6.48 3.54 -0.96
CA GLY A 75 6.17 2.22 -1.53
C GLY A 75 7.40 1.35 -1.72
N GLY A 76 7.30 0.32 -2.57
CA GLY A 76 8.35 -0.66 -2.80
C GLY A 76 9.65 -0.08 -3.37
N ASP A 77 10.78 -0.69 -3.03
CA ASP A 77 12.08 -0.35 -3.64
C ASP A 77 12.11 -0.85 -5.09
N LEU A 78 11.69 0.00 -6.03
CA LEU A 78 11.61 -0.31 -7.46
C LEU A 78 12.97 -0.75 -8.04
N LYS A 79 14.07 -0.18 -7.53
CA LYS A 79 15.41 -0.51 -8.01
C LYS A 79 15.78 -1.96 -7.68
N MET A 80 15.44 -2.43 -6.48
CA MET A 80 15.59 -3.83 -6.09
C MET A 80 14.86 -4.78 -7.05
N PHE A 81 13.62 -4.47 -7.45
CA PHE A 81 12.89 -5.29 -8.43
C PHE A 81 13.56 -5.28 -9.81
N TYR A 82 14.04 -4.13 -10.26
CA TYR A 82 14.73 -4.03 -11.56
C TYR A 82 16.05 -4.80 -11.61
N GLU A 83 16.82 -4.77 -10.53
CA GLU A 83 18.09 -5.48 -10.43
C GLU A 83 17.89 -7.00 -10.31
N GLY A 84 16.85 -7.45 -9.60
CA GLY A 84 16.52 -8.87 -9.41
C GLY A 84 15.73 -9.52 -10.55
N LYS A 85 15.67 -8.90 -11.74
CA LYS A 85 14.87 -9.38 -12.88
C LYS A 85 15.43 -10.64 -13.57
N SER A 86 16.70 -10.96 -13.35
CA SER A 86 17.42 -12.02 -14.06
C SER A 86 17.59 -13.32 -13.27
N ASP A 87 17.31 -13.32 -11.97
CA ASP A 87 17.69 -14.41 -11.06
C ASP A 87 16.63 -14.73 -9.99
N ASP A 88 15.39 -14.28 -10.17
CA ASP A 88 14.26 -14.47 -9.24
C ASP A 88 14.53 -13.99 -7.79
N SER A 89 15.63 -13.26 -7.54
CA SER A 89 16.04 -12.81 -6.20
C SER A 89 15.04 -11.85 -5.56
N CYS A 90 14.20 -11.21 -6.37
CA CYS A 90 13.13 -10.32 -5.92
C CYS A 90 11.81 -11.05 -5.60
N LEU A 91 11.67 -12.34 -5.90
CA LEU A 91 10.40 -13.05 -5.68
C LEU A 91 10.17 -13.41 -4.21
N GLU A 92 11.25 -13.64 -3.45
CA GLU A 92 11.18 -13.90 -2.02
C GLU A 92 10.54 -12.73 -1.26
N VAL A 93 10.96 -11.50 -1.55
CA VAL A 93 10.41 -10.30 -0.90
C VAL A 93 8.93 -10.11 -1.23
N VAL A 94 8.48 -10.52 -2.42
CA VAL A 94 7.06 -10.51 -2.78
C VAL A 94 6.27 -11.42 -1.85
N TYR A 95 6.70 -12.68 -1.69
CA TYR A 95 6.01 -13.60 -0.78
C TYR A 95 5.94 -13.03 0.65
N ARG A 96 7.06 -12.54 1.16
CA ARG A 96 7.13 -11.93 2.51
C ARG A 96 6.21 -10.73 2.64
N MET A 97 6.14 -9.86 1.62
CA MET A 97 5.30 -8.66 1.64
C MET A 97 3.82 -9.03 1.68
N TYR A 98 3.35 -9.95 0.84
CA TYR A 98 1.95 -10.39 0.84
C TYR A 98 1.55 -11.08 2.15
N TRP A 99 2.46 -11.90 2.68
CA TRP A 99 2.29 -12.52 3.98
C TRP A 99 2.23 -11.47 5.11
N LEU A 100 3.09 -10.45 5.06
CA LEU A 100 3.08 -9.33 5.99
C LEU A 100 1.78 -8.50 5.89
N CYS A 101 1.28 -8.24 4.68
CA CYS A 101 -0.01 -7.57 4.47
C CYS A 101 -1.16 -8.31 5.19
N TYR A 102 -1.22 -9.65 5.09
CA TYR A 102 -2.20 -10.44 5.84
C TYR A 102 -2.11 -10.19 7.34
N HIS A 103 -0.88 -10.19 7.89
CA HIS A 103 -0.66 -9.99 9.32
C HIS A 103 -1.02 -8.60 9.80
N ILE A 104 -0.74 -7.56 9.00
CA ILE A 104 -1.14 -6.19 9.31
C ILE A 104 -2.67 -6.07 9.38
N HIS A 105 -3.40 -6.68 8.44
CA HIS A 105 -4.87 -6.64 8.44
C HIS A 105 -5.50 -7.35 9.63
N THR A 106 -4.87 -8.43 10.07
CA THR A 106 -5.43 -9.34 11.08
C THR A 106 -4.73 -9.21 12.44
N TYR A 107 -3.89 -8.19 12.60
CA TYR A 107 -2.99 -8.04 13.75
C TYR A 107 -3.79 -8.01 15.06
N LYS A 108 -3.35 -8.77 16.06
CA LYS A 108 -4.15 -8.99 17.28
C LYS A 108 -4.11 -7.84 18.27
N LYS A 109 -3.10 -6.99 18.16
CA LYS A 109 -2.90 -5.84 19.06
C LYS A 109 -3.31 -4.56 18.37
N THR A 110 -3.75 -3.59 19.16
CA THR A 110 -4.10 -2.28 18.63
C THR A 110 -2.87 -1.64 18.00
N ALA A 111 -3.03 -1.21 16.75
CA ALA A 111 -1.98 -0.59 15.96
C ALA A 111 -2.43 0.79 15.44
N VAL A 112 -1.52 1.76 15.50
CA VAL A 112 -1.74 3.14 15.07
C VAL A 112 -0.70 3.50 14.01
N ALA A 113 -1.11 4.05 12.87
CA ALA A 113 -0.20 4.71 11.94
C ALA A 113 -0.23 6.22 12.15
N LEU A 114 0.95 6.83 12.32
CA LEU A 114 1.15 8.28 12.34
C LEU A 114 1.73 8.71 10.98
N VAL A 115 0.86 9.22 10.11
CA VAL A 115 1.20 9.55 8.72
C VAL A 115 1.39 11.05 8.56
N ASN A 116 2.65 11.44 8.39
CA ASN A 116 3.05 12.84 8.18
C ASN A 116 3.85 12.96 6.89
N GLY A 117 3.15 13.03 5.75
CA GLY A 117 3.75 13.12 4.43
C GLY A 117 3.28 12.02 3.47
N LEU A 118 4.14 11.71 2.50
CA LEU A 118 3.83 10.76 1.43
C LEU A 118 3.54 9.35 1.97
N VAL A 119 2.48 8.71 1.47
CA VAL A 119 2.11 7.32 1.74
C VAL A 119 1.62 6.66 0.45
N MET A 120 2.44 5.82 -0.17
CA MET A 120 2.14 5.25 -1.49
C MET A 120 2.39 3.74 -1.58
N GLY A 121 1.63 3.06 -2.44
CA GLY A 121 1.77 1.62 -2.72
C GLY A 121 1.88 0.76 -1.48
N GLY A 122 2.93 -0.05 -1.37
CA GLY A 122 3.17 -0.90 -0.18
C GLY A 122 3.22 -0.14 1.15
N GLY A 123 3.59 1.15 1.15
CA GLY A 123 3.52 1.99 2.34
C GLY A 123 2.09 2.27 2.78
N ALA A 124 1.20 2.45 1.81
CA ALA A 124 -0.22 2.62 2.06
C ALA A 124 -0.90 1.32 2.54
N ALA A 125 -0.37 0.15 2.15
CA ALA A 125 -0.83 -1.15 2.63
C ALA A 125 -0.56 -1.37 4.13
N MET A 126 0.37 -0.62 4.72
CA MET A 126 0.62 -0.62 6.17
C MET A 126 -0.35 0.28 6.95
N VAL A 127 -1.04 1.19 6.27
CA VAL A 127 -1.85 2.26 6.89
C VAL A 127 -3.34 2.00 6.72
N ALA A 128 -3.78 1.85 5.47
CA ALA A 128 -5.19 1.75 5.11
C ALA A 128 -5.98 0.65 5.85
N PRO A 129 -5.42 -0.53 6.18
CA PRO A 129 -6.18 -1.54 6.93
C PRO A 129 -6.25 -1.30 8.44
N LEU A 130 -5.52 -0.33 8.99
CA LEU A 130 -5.46 -0.12 10.43
C LEU A 130 -6.73 0.55 10.96
N LYS A 131 -7.14 0.17 12.18
CA LYS A 131 -8.24 0.81 12.91
C LYS A 131 -7.95 2.28 13.25
N PHE A 132 -6.67 2.61 13.41
CA PHE A 132 -6.20 3.96 13.73
C PHE A 132 -5.16 4.41 12.71
N ALA A 133 -5.59 5.17 11.71
CA ALA A 133 -4.73 5.80 10.71
C ALA A 133 -4.86 7.32 10.88
N VAL A 134 -3.87 7.91 11.56
CA VAL A 134 -3.78 9.34 11.84
C VAL A 134 -3.04 10.02 10.69
N VAL A 135 -3.69 10.99 10.06
CA VAL A 135 -3.14 11.76 8.93
C VAL A 135 -3.03 13.24 9.29
N THR A 136 -2.11 13.94 8.63
CA THR A 136 -1.88 15.38 8.82
C THR A 136 -2.14 16.12 7.51
N GLU A 137 -2.16 17.45 7.53
CA GLU A 137 -2.25 18.29 6.32
C GLU A 137 -1.15 18.02 5.28
N LYS A 138 -0.06 17.35 5.66
CA LYS A 138 1.05 17.00 4.76
C LYS A 138 0.83 15.66 4.06
N THR A 139 -0.19 14.89 4.44
CA THR A 139 -0.42 13.56 3.91
C THR A 139 -0.84 13.59 2.45
N VAL A 140 -0.15 12.79 1.64
CA VAL A 140 -0.47 12.56 0.23
C VAL A 140 -0.47 11.05 -0.03
N PHE A 141 -1.65 10.51 -0.30
CA PHE A 141 -1.88 9.11 -0.62
C PHE A 141 -1.96 8.88 -2.12
N ALA A 142 -1.40 7.76 -2.61
CA ALA A 142 -1.69 7.26 -3.96
C ALA A 142 -1.33 5.77 -4.11
N THR A 143 -1.96 5.14 -5.10
CA THR A 143 -1.67 3.79 -5.60
C THR A 143 -1.37 3.87 -7.11
N PRO A 144 -0.17 4.33 -7.50
CA PRO A 144 0.17 4.64 -8.89
C PRO A 144 0.73 3.45 -9.69
N GLU A 145 0.52 2.21 -9.25
CA GLU A 145 1.19 1.00 -9.74
C GLU A 145 1.00 0.79 -11.25
N ALA A 146 -0.19 1.09 -11.77
CA ALA A 146 -0.51 0.95 -13.19
C ALA A 146 0.40 1.79 -14.10
N SER A 147 0.86 2.94 -13.62
CA SER A 147 1.77 3.84 -14.36
C SER A 147 3.20 3.31 -14.45
N VAL A 148 3.55 2.31 -13.64
CA VAL A 148 4.87 1.68 -13.57
C VAL A 148 4.85 0.29 -14.22
N GLY A 149 3.72 -0.13 -14.81
CA GLY A 149 3.60 -1.47 -15.41
C GLY A 149 3.33 -2.58 -14.39
N LEU A 150 2.85 -2.23 -13.19
CA LEU A 150 2.40 -3.16 -12.16
C LEU A 150 0.87 -3.08 -12.02
N HIS A 151 0.26 -3.98 -11.24
CA HIS A 151 -1.17 -3.96 -10.92
C HIS A 151 -1.40 -3.44 -9.49
N THR A 152 -2.65 -3.18 -9.13
CA THR A 152 -3.00 -2.86 -7.73
C THR A 152 -2.69 -4.04 -6.80
N ASP A 153 -1.67 -3.88 -5.98
CA ASP A 153 -1.06 -4.94 -5.21
C ASP A 153 -1.17 -4.70 -3.69
N CYS A 154 -0.48 -5.50 -2.88
CA CYS A 154 -0.37 -5.32 -1.43
C CYS A 154 -1.73 -5.12 -0.71
N SER A 155 -2.72 -5.98 -1.00
CA SER A 155 -4.11 -5.99 -0.54
C SER A 155 -5.04 -4.93 -1.14
N PHE A 156 -4.58 -4.09 -2.05
CA PHE A 156 -5.41 -3.00 -2.54
C PHE A 156 -6.55 -3.44 -3.45
N SER A 157 -6.52 -4.65 -4.04
CA SER A 157 -7.72 -5.17 -4.70
C SER A 157 -8.86 -5.43 -3.72
N TYR A 158 -8.56 -5.76 -2.45
CA TYR A 158 -9.55 -5.89 -1.38
C TYR A 158 -10.04 -4.52 -0.87
N ILE A 159 -9.11 -3.59 -0.64
CA ILE A 159 -9.39 -2.27 -0.08
C ILE A 159 -10.15 -1.40 -1.10
N HIS A 160 -9.62 -1.25 -2.32
CA HIS A 160 -10.25 -0.45 -3.37
C HIS A 160 -11.66 -0.94 -3.71
N SER A 161 -11.88 -2.26 -3.73
CA SER A 161 -13.19 -2.83 -4.06
C SER A 161 -14.29 -2.50 -3.04
N ARG A 162 -13.91 -2.00 -1.85
CA ARG A 162 -14.81 -1.64 -0.74
C ARG A 162 -14.95 -0.13 -0.56
N LEU A 163 -14.22 0.67 -1.34
CA LEU A 163 -14.41 2.12 -1.35
C LEU A 163 -15.77 2.50 -1.97
N PRO A 164 -16.31 3.69 -1.64
CA PRO A 164 -17.61 4.14 -2.13
C PRO A 164 -17.71 4.11 -3.67
N GLY A 165 -18.79 3.50 -4.18
CA GLY A 165 -19.07 3.42 -5.62
C GLY A 165 -17.92 2.79 -6.41
N TYR A 166 -17.36 3.57 -7.34
CA TYR A 166 -16.22 3.20 -8.19
C TYR A 166 -14.95 4.00 -7.89
N LEU A 167 -14.85 4.57 -6.68
CA LEU A 167 -13.67 5.35 -6.28
C LEU A 167 -12.40 4.48 -6.29
N GLY A 168 -12.49 3.21 -5.89
CA GLY A 168 -11.34 2.31 -5.89
C GLY A 168 -10.76 2.05 -7.27
N GLU A 169 -11.62 1.75 -8.25
CA GLU A 169 -11.21 1.63 -9.65
C GLU A 169 -10.62 2.94 -10.18
N TYR A 170 -11.21 4.08 -9.82
CA TYR A 170 -10.66 5.38 -10.19
C TYR A 170 -9.25 5.60 -9.65
N LEU A 171 -9.03 5.39 -8.35
CA LEU A 171 -7.72 5.61 -7.73
C LEU A 171 -6.64 4.72 -8.35
N ALA A 172 -6.91 3.42 -8.47
CA ALA A 172 -5.94 2.45 -8.96
C ALA A 172 -5.60 2.59 -10.45
N LEU A 173 -6.59 2.94 -11.29
CA LEU A 173 -6.38 3.08 -12.74
C LEU A 173 -5.73 4.40 -13.12
N THR A 174 -5.98 5.46 -12.34
CA THR A 174 -5.50 6.81 -12.64
C THR A 174 -4.23 7.19 -11.88
N GLY A 175 -3.93 6.49 -10.77
CA GLY A 175 -2.89 6.89 -9.82
C GLY A 175 -3.18 8.23 -9.15
N ALA A 176 -4.46 8.64 -9.09
CA ALA A 176 -4.87 9.90 -8.49
C ALA A 176 -4.41 9.99 -7.02
N ARG A 177 -4.07 11.20 -6.63
CA ARG A 177 -3.63 11.50 -5.27
C ARG A 177 -4.81 11.93 -4.43
N LEU A 178 -4.84 11.47 -3.18
CA LEU A 178 -5.74 11.97 -2.15
C LEU A 178 -4.94 12.74 -1.11
N ASN A 179 -5.47 13.90 -0.70
CA ASN A 179 -5.00 14.57 0.50
C ASN A 179 -5.61 13.93 1.77
N ALA A 180 -5.19 14.40 2.94
CA ALA A 180 -5.62 13.86 4.23
C ALA A 180 -7.15 13.88 4.45
N LYS A 181 -7.80 14.98 4.07
CA LYS A 181 -9.26 15.14 4.24
C LYS A 181 -10.01 14.16 3.35
N GLU A 182 -9.51 13.99 2.13
CA GLU A 182 -10.07 13.04 1.16
C GLU A 182 -9.86 11.59 1.59
N MET A 183 -8.70 11.25 2.18
CA MET A 183 -8.48 9.92 2.75
C MET A 183 -9.50 9.60 3.85
N ILE A 184 -9.79 10.56 4.75
CA ILE A 184 -10.78 10.38 5.82
C ILE A 184 -12.16 10.18 5.22
N ALA A 185 -12.57 11.07 4.32
CA ALA A 185 -13.89 10.99 3.69
C ALA A 185 -14.07 9.72 2.84
N ALA A 186 -12.99 9.19 2.27
CA ALA A 186 -13.00 7.92 1.54
C ALA A 186 -12.96 6.67 2.46
N GLY A 187 -12.67 6.83 3.75
CA GLY A 187 -12.50 5.73 4.70
C GLY A 187 -11.13 5.04 4.66
N LEU A 188 -10.11 5.69 4.08
CA LEU A 188 -8.72 5.22 4.02
C LEU A 188 -7.85 5.71 5.19
N ALA A 189 -8.35 6.67 5.94
CA ALA A 189 -7.77 7.15 7.20
C ALA A 189 -8.90 7.41 8.20
N THR A 190 -8.58 7.47 9.50
CA THR A 190 -9.60 7.59 10.54
C THR A 190 -9.60 8.91 11.28
N HIS A 191 -8.43 9.56 11.45
CA HIS A 191 -8.34 10.80 12.22
C HIS A 191 -7.43 11.81 11.52
N PHE A 192 -7.82 13.09 11.57
CA PHE A 192 -6.97 14.20 11.15
C PHE A 192 -6.38 14.87 12.38
N VAL A 193 -5.06 14.99 12.43
CA VAL A 193 -4.34 15.71 13.49
C VAL A 193 -3.41 16.72 12.82
N PRO A 194 -3.48 18.02 13.14
CA PRO A 194 -2.54 19.01 12.63
C PRO A 194 -1.09 18.59 12.92
N SER A 195 -0.17 18.73 11.95
CA SER A 195 1.19 18.18 12.10
C SER A 195 1.97 18.78 13.27
N GLU A 196 1.62 19.99 13.72
CA GLU A 196 2.18 20.64 14.92
C GLU A 196 1.83 19.91 16.23
N LYS A 197 0.70 19.20 16.28
CA LYS A 197 0.24 18.44 17.46
C LYS A 197 0.71 16.98 17.45
N LEU A 198 1.30 16.52 16.35
CA LEU A 198 1.61 15.11 16.16
C LEU A 198 2.66 14.58 17.16
N GLU A 199 3.63 15.42 17.53
CA GLU A 199 4.64 15.05 18.53
C GLU A 199 4.02 14.89 19.94
N GLU A 200 3.07 15.76 20.30
CA GLU A 200 2.35 15.68 21.57
C GLU A 200 1.44 14.46 21.61
N LEU A 201 0.71 14.18 20.52
CA LEU A 201 -0.06 12.96 20.37
C LEU A 201 0.82 11.71 20.51
N GLU A 202 1.97 11.68 19.84
CA GLU A 202 2.89 10.55 19.96
C GLU A 202 3.32 10.34 21.42
N LYS A 203 3.71 11.40 22.14
CA LYS A 203 4.05 11.33 23.57
C LYS A 203 2.87 10.82 24.40
N CYS A 204 1.64 11.24 24.11
CA CYS A 204 0.45 10.75 24.80
C CYS A 204 0.26 9.23 24.58
N LEU A 205 0.34 8.77 23.34
CA LEU A 205 0.22 7.35 22.99
C LEU A 205 1.33 6.48 23.63
N LEU A 206 2.57 6.98 23.66
CA LEU A 206 3.69 6.28 24.31
C LEU A 206 3.48 6.08 25.81
N ASN A 207 2.78 7.00 26.48
CA ASN A 207 2.52 6.95 27.92
C ASN A 207 1.17 6.31 28.28
N LEU A 208 0.35 5.97 27.28
CA LEU A 208 -1.02 5.46 27.49
C LEU A 208 -1.05 4.12 28.24
N ASN A 209 -0.02 3.28 28.02
CA ASN A 209 0.19 1.97 28.65
C ASN A 209 -1.02 1.00 28.57
N THR A 210 -1.89 1.17 27.57
CA THR A 210 -2.99 0.26 27.25
C THR A 210 -3.17 0.15 25.75
N GLY A 211 -3.65 -1.00 25.28
CA GLY A 211 -4.04 -1.26 23.91
C GLY A 211 -5.56 -1.21 23.72
N ASP A 212 -6.34 -0.88 24.74
CA ASP A 212 -7.79 -0.79 24.64
C ASP A 212 -8.18 0.23 23.56
N GLU A 213 -9.00 -0.21 22.60
CA GLU A 213 -9.33 0.59 21.43
C GLU A 213 -10.10 1.86 21.79
N SER A 214 -10.89 1.85 22.86
CA SER A 214 -11.63 3.04 23.30
C SER A 214 -10.70 4.07 23.94
N ALA A 215 -9.73 3.62 24.74
CA ALA A 215 -8.71 4.49 25.32
C ALA A 215 -7.78 5.08 24.24
N VAL A 216 -7.32 4.27 23.30
CA VAL A 216 -6.48 4.72 22.17
C VAL A 216 -7.25 5.74 21.30
N ARG A 217 -8.52 5.46 21.01
CA ARG A 217 -9.40 6.39 20.29
C ARG A 217 -9.51 7.72 21.01
N ALA A 218 -9.85 7.72 22.31
CA ALA A 218 -10.00 8.93 23.09
C ALA A 218 -8.71 9.77 23.12
N ALA A 219 -7.56 9.11 23.25
CA ALA A 219 -6.26 9.79 23.20
C ALA A 219 -5.99 10.44 21.83
N ILE A 220 -6.38 9.83 20.72
CA ILE A 220 -6.23 10.42 19.39
C ILE A 220 -7.22 11.57 19.18
N GLU A 221 -8.48 11.40 19.61
CA GLU A 221 -9.55 12.39 19.47
C GLU A 221 -9.24 13.70 20.21
N GLU A 222 -8.52 13.67 21.32
CA GLU A 222 -8.06 14.86 22.06
C GLU A 222 -7.22 15.83 21.19
N PHE A 223 -6.44 15.28 20.26
CA PHE A 223 -5.59 16.07 19.35
C PHE A 223 -6.22 16.26 17.96
N SER A 224 -7.32 15.57 17.69
CA SER A 224 -7.95 15.54 16.38
C SER A 224 -8.66 16.84 16.04
N THR A 225 -8.87 17.08 14.75
CA THR A 225 -9.69 18.18 14.24
C THR A 225 -10.62 17.65 13.18
N ASP A 226 -11.90 17.99 13.28
CA ASP A 226 -12.87 17.63 12.25
C ASP A 226 -12.56 18.36 10.95
N VAL A 227 -12.50 17.61 9.85
CA VAL A 227 -12.20 18.13 8.53
C VAL A 227 -13.24 17.65 7.52
N GLN A 228 -13.47 18.46 6.50
CA GLN A 228 -14.32 18.13 5.35
C GLN A 228 -13.49 18.28 4.07
N PRO A 229 -13.76 17.47 3.03
CA PRO A 229 -13.12 17.63 1.74
C PRO A 229 -13.28 19.06 1.20
N ASP A 230 -12.25 19.55 0.51
CA ASP A 230 -12.28 20.87 -0.14
C ASP A 230 -13.27 20.89 -1.32
N GLU A 231 -13.70 22.08 -1.77
CA GLU A 231 -14.72 22.21 -2.83
C GLU A 231 -14.30 21.52 -4.15
N ASP A 232 -13.02 21.58 -4.48
CA ASP A 232 -12.43 20.97 -5.68
C ASP A 232 -12.05 19.49 -5.49
N SER A 233 -12.33 18.91 -4.31
CA SER A 233 -12.03 17.52 -4.00
C SER A 233 -12.58 16.54 -5.04
N ILE A 234 -11.83 15.47 -5.27
CA ILE A 234 -12.24 14.38 -6.15
C ILE A 234 -13.49 13.65 -5.63
N LEU A 235 -13.75 13.69 -4.32
CA LEU A 235 -14.96 13.09 -3.74
C LEU A 235 -16.23 13.82 -4.19
N ASN A 236 -16.14 15.12 -4.47
CA ASN A 236 -17.26 15.89 -5.03
C ASN A 236 -17.52 15.54 -6.51
N LYS A 237 -16.60 14.82 -7.16
CA LYS A 237 -16.73 14.32 -8.54
C LYS A 237 -17.21 12.87 -8.60
N LEU A 238 -17.52 12.26 -7.46
CA LEU A 238 -17.93 10.85 -7.35
C LEU A 238 -19.14 10.49 -8.24
N PRO A 239 -20.16 11.34 -8.44
CA PRO A 239 -21.24 11.04 -9.39
C PRO A 239 -20.74 10.79 -10.82
N THR A 240 -19.84 11.65 -11.32
CA THR A 240 -19.21 11.50 -12.65
C THR A 240 -18.30 10.28 -12.70
N ILE A 241 -17.50 10.06 -11.65
CA ILE A 241 -16.64 8.86 -11.54
C ILE A 241 -17.51 7.59 -11.59
N ASN A 242 -18.56 7.52 -10.78
CA ASN A 242 -19.46 6.37 -10.74
C ASN A 242 -20.12 6.11 -12.10
N LYS A 243 -20.58 7.17 -12.77
CA LYS A 243 -21.17 7.06 -14.10
C LYS A 243 -20.21 6.37 -15.07
N CYS A 244 -18.97 6.84 -15.14
CA CYS A 244 -18.04 6.35 -16.16
C CYS A 244 -17.30 5.06 -15.78
N PHE A 245 -16.85 4.93 -14.53
CA PHE A 245 -16.10 3.76 -14.06
C PHE A 245 -16.99 2.52 -13.83
N SER A 246 -18.32 2.67 -13.94
CA SER A 246 -19.26 1.56 -14.03
C SER A 246 -19.21 0.78 -15.34
N ALA A 247 -18.62 1.33 -16.40
CA ALA A 247 -18.52 0.68 -17.71
C ALA A 247 -17.61 -0.56 -17.66
N GLU A 248 -17.92 -1.63 -18.39
CA GLU A 248 -17.31 -2.94 -18.17
C GLU A 248 -15.82 -3.04 -18.54
N THR A 249 -15.33 -2.24 -19.48
CA THR A 249 -13.95 -2.34 -20.00
C THR A 249 -13.18 -1.02 -19.82
N ILE A 250 -11.85 -1.08 -19.85
CA ILE A 250 -11.01 0.14 -19.78
C ILE A 250 -11.32 1.05 -20.97
N GLU A 251 -11.51 0.47 -22.15
CA GLU A 251 -11.87 1.16 -23.39
C GLU A 251 -13.19 1.92 -23.23
N ASP A 252 -14.20 1.30 -22.63
CA ASP A 252 -15.49 1.96 -22.41
C ASP A 252 -15.45 3.00 -21.30
N ILE A 253 -14.63 2.78 -20.25
CA ILE A 253 -14.36 3.81 -19.21
C ILE A 253 -13.73 5.04 -19.85
N ILE A 254 -12.72 4.87 -20.71
CA ILE A 254 -12.06 5.97 -21.42
C ILE A 254 -13.05 6.72 -22.32
N LYS A 255 -13.85 6.02 -23.12
CA LYS A 255 -14.88 6.65 -23.97
C LYS A 255 -15.92 7.43 -23.15
N ALA A 256 -16.33 6.87 -22.01
CA ALA A 256 -17.27 7.54 -21.11
C ALA A 256 -16.64 8.82 -20.51
N PHE A 257 -15.37 8.77 -20.12
CA PHE A 257 -14.63 9.95 -19.64
C PHE A 257 -14.43 11.00 -20.74
N GLU A 258 -14.09 10.62 -21.96
CA GLU A 258 -13.98 11.55 -23.09
C GLU A 258 -15.28 12.31 -23.35
N SER A 259 -16.41 11.58 -23.28
CA SER A 259 -17.74 12.16 -23.44
C SER A 259 -18.07 13.16 -22.32
N GLU A 260 -17.80 12.79 -21.05
CA GLU A 260 -18.01 13.68 -19.89
C GLU A 260 -17.06 14.88 -19.87
N GLY A 261 -15.82 14.72 -20.33
CA GLY A 261 -14.81 15.77 -20.38
C GLY A 261 -15.14 16.89 -21.38
N SER A 262 -16.10 16.66 -22.28
CA SER A 262 -16.61 17.66 -23.22
C SER A 262 -17.69 18.57 -22.62
N ILE A 263 -18.11 18.31 -21.38
CA ILE A 263 -19.12 19.09 -20.65
C ILE A 263 -18.42 20.18 -19.82
N ASP A 264 -18.96 21.40 -19.84
CA ASP A 264 -18.46 22.52 -19.04
C ASP A 264 -18.45 22.18 -17.54
N GLY A 265 -17.29 22.39 -16.90
CA GLY A 265 -17.06 22.07 -15.47
C GLY A 265 -16.33 20.76 -15.22
N ASN A 266 -16.08 19.95 -16.27
CA ASN A 266 -15.36 18.68 -16.20
C ASN A 266 -13.93 18.74 -16.76
N GLN A 267 -13.30 19.92 -16.79
CA GLN A 267 -11.96 20.10 -17.38
C GLN A 267 -10.86 19.25 -16.70
N TRP A 268 -11.08 18.85 -15.45
CA TRP A 268 -10.19 17.95 -14.70
C TRP A 268 -10.01 16.58 -15.36
N ILE A 269 -11.02 16.11 -16.11
CA ILE A 269 -11.02 14.79 -16.77
C ILE A 269 -9.91 14.67 -17.81
N ALA A 270 -9.60 15.75 -18.55
CA ALA A 270 -8.56 15.73 -19.58
C ALA A 270 -7.18 15.35 -19.01
N THR A 271 -6.85 15.84 -17.80
CA THR A 271 -5.61 15.50 -17.10
C THR A 271 -5.59 14.03 -16.67
N VAL A 272 -6.73 13.51 -16.19
CA VAL A 272 -6.87 12.10 -15.78
C VAL A 272 -6.71 11.17 -16.97
N LEU A 273 -7.40 11.45 -18.09
CA LEU A 273 -7.28 10.68 -19.33
C LEU A 273 -5.85 10.65 -19.85
N LYS A 274 -5.14 11.79 -19.79
CA LYS A 274 -3.72 11.84 -20.17
C LYS A 274 -2.86 10.92 -19.29
N GLY A 275 -3.16 10.83 -17.99
CA GLY A 275 -2.52 9.90 -17.07
C GLY A 275 -2.78 8.45 -17.45
N MET A 276 -4.06 8.07 -17.57
CA MET A 276 -4.46 6.69 -17.93
C MET A 276 -3.83 6.24 -19.25
N ARG A 277 -3.83 7.08 -20.29
CA ARG A 277 -3.23 6.75 -21.60
C ARG A 277 -1.71 6.61 -21.57
N ARG A 278 -1.04 7.08 -20.51
CA ARG A 278 0.41 6.89 -20.30
C ARG A 278 0.74 5.66 -19.47
N SER A 279 -0.25 5.03 -18.83
CA SER A 279 -0.07 3.79 -18.06
C SER A 279 0.02 2.56 -18.97
N SER A 280 0.53 1.45 -18.44
CA SER A 280 0.57 0.18 -19.20
C SER A 280 -0.85 -0.30 -19.53
N PRO A 281 -1.17 -0.58 -20.81
CA PRO A 281 -2.46 -1.14 -21.20
C PRO A 281 -2.79 -2.45 -20.48
N THR A 282 -1.78 -3.32 -20.34
CA THR A 282 -1.91 -4.60 -19.63
C THR A 282 -2.23 -4.38 -18.16
N SER A 283 -1.49 -3.47 -17.49
CA SER A 283 -1.72 -3.09 -16.09
C SER A 283 -3.11 -2.56 -15.80
N LEU A 284 -3.63 -1.70 -16.68
CA LEU A 284 -4.98 -1.17 -16.53
C LEU A 284 -6.03 -2.30 -16.55
N LYS A 285 -5.93 -3.21 -17.52
CA LYS A 285 -6.88 -4.33 -17.65
C LYS A 285 -6.82 -5.29 -16.48
N MET A 286 -5.64 -5.71 -16.05
CA MET A 286 -5.51 -6.61 -14.89
C MET A 286 -5.94 -5.92 -13.57
N THR A 287 -5.66 -4.62 -13.41
CA THR A 287 -6.07 -3.85 -12.24
C THR A 287 -7.60 -3.76 -12.13
N LEU A 288 -8.29 -3.42 -13.22
CA LEU A 288 -9.75 -3.35 -13.23
C LEU A 288 -10.39 -4.69 -12.86
N ARG A 289 -9.92 -5.78 -13.49
CA ARG A 289 -10.40 -7.13 -13.19
C ARG A 289 -10.14 -7.50 -11.72
N SER A 290 -8.94 -7.25 -11.23
CA SER A 290 -8.52 -7.56 -9.86
C SER A 290 -9.44 -6.91 -8.83
N ILE A 291 -9.73 -5.60 -8.97
CA ILE A 291 -10.61 -4.87 -8.04
C ILE A 291 -12.04 -5.39 -8.10
N ARG A 292 -12.57 -5.63 -9.30
CA ARG A 292 -13.96 -6.09 -9.46
C ARG A 292 -14.20 -7.47 -8.89
N GLU A 293 -13.28 -8.40 -9.11
CA GLU A 293 -13.32 -9.72 -8.45
C GLU A 293 -13.19 -9.58 -6.92
N GLY A 294 -12.39 -8.61 -6.45
CA GLY A 294 -12.18 -8.29 -5.04
C GLY A 294 -13.46 -7.93 -4.26
N ARG A 295 -14.50 -7.45 -4.94
CA ARG A 295 -15.82 -7.14 -4.35
C ARG A 295 -16.50 -8.38 -3.76
N LYS A 296 -16.22 -9.57 -4.30
CA LYS A 296 -16.83 -10.85 -3.89
C LYS A 296 -15.87 -11.77 -3.13
N GLN A 297 -14.61 -11.36 -2.97
CA GLN A 297 -13.55 -12.15 -2.37
C GLN A 297 -13.28 -11.71 -0.93
N SER A 298 -12.90 -12.68 -0.10
CA SER A 298 -12.29 -12.49 1.20
C SER A 298 -10.86 -11.93 1.07
N LEU A 299 -10.29 -11.43 2.17
CA LEU A 299 -8.93 -10.92 2.19
C LEU A 299 -7.89 -11.98 1.73
N PRO A 300 -7.91 -13.24 2.24
CA PRO A 300 -6.99 -14.27 1.76
C PRO A 300 -7.10 -14.56 0.26
N GLU A 301 -8.32 -14.54 -0.30
CA GLU A 301 -8.55 -14.76 -1.73
C GLU A 301 -7.97 -13.61 -2.57
N CYS A 302 -8.19 -12.36 -2.15
CA CYS A 302 -7.57 -11.21 -2.80
C CYS A 302 -6.05 -11.27 -2.75
N LEU A 303 -5.45 -11.57 -1.59
CA LEU A 303 -3.99 -11.64 -1.43
C LEU A 303 -3.38 -12.75 -2.28
N LYS A 304 -3.99 -13.94 -2.35
CA LYS A 304 -3.53 -15.04 -3.23
C LYS A 304 -3.60 -14.65 -4.70
N LYS A 305 -4.71 -14.05 -5.13
CA LYS A 305 -4.89 -13.55 -6.51
C LYS A 305 -3.84 -12.50 -6.84
N GLU A 306 -3.68 -11.48 -6.00
CA GLU A 306 -2.68 -10.42 -6.21
C GLU A 306 -1.25 -10.97 -6.21
N PHE A 307 -0.95 -11.94 -5.34
CA PHE A 307 0.34 -12.63 -5.34
C PHE A 307 0.63 -13.29 -6.69
N ARG A 308 -0.33 -14.03 -7.28
CA ARG A 308 -0.18 -14.61 -8.63
C ARG A 308 0.11 -13.53 -9.67
N LEU A 309 -0.66 -12.44 -9.65
CA LEU A 309 -0.49 -11.32 -10.58
C LEU A 309 0.91 -10.72 -10.46
N THR A 310 1.40 -10.44 -9.24
CA THR A 310 2.74 -9.88 -9.02
C THR A 310 3.83 -10.83 -9.48
N MET A 311 3.72 -12.11 -9.11
CA MET A 311 4.71 -13.13 -9.49
C MET A 311 4.78 -13.33 -11.01
N ASN A 312 3.63 -13.37 -11.69
CA ASN A 312 3.56 -13.49 -13.14
C ASN A 312 4.02 -12.21 -13.86
N THR A 313 3.77 -11.04 -13.27
CA THR A 313 4.23 -9.74 -13.78
C THR A 313 5.75 -9.64 -13.70
N LEU A 314 6.36 -9.98 -12.55
CA LEU A 314 7.82 -9.95 -12.40
C LEU A 314 8.50 -11.01 -13.28
N ARG A 315 7.91 -12.21 -13.42
CA ARG A 315 8.42 -13.22 -14.37
C ARG A 315 8.20 -12.86 -15.84
N SER A 316 7.56 -11.74 -16.13
CA SER A 316 7.24 -11.29 -17.48
C SER A 316 6.51 -12.35 -18.31
N VAL A 317 5.57 -13.09 -17.70
CA VAL A 317 4.83 -14.19 -18.36
C VAL A 317 4.08 -13.74 -19.61
N VAL A 318 3.64 -12.48 -19.59
CA VAL A 318 2.90 -11.81 -20.68
C VAL A 318 3.70 -10.64 -21.24
N THR A 319 4.21 -9.77 -20.36
CA THR A 319 4.89 -8.53 -20.75
C THR A 319 5.99 -8.18 -19.74
N GLY A 320 7.03 -7.49 -20.23
CA GLY A 320 8.08 -6.88 -19.41
C GLY A 320 7.76 -5.44 -18.98
N ASP A 321 6.50 -4.99 -19.09
CA ASP A 321 6.07 -3.62 -18.79
C ASP A 321 6.54 -3.14 -17.40
N VAL A 322 6.52 -3.97 -16.36
CA VAL A 322 7.01 -3.58 -15.02
C VAL A 322 8.47 -3.10 -15.06
N TYR A 323 9.33 -3.78 -15.81
CA TYR A 323 10.74 -3.40 -15.91
C TYR A 323 10.94 -2.17 -16.79
N GLU A 324 10.13 -2.01 -17.84
CA GLU A 324 10.15 -0.80 -18.66
C GLU A 324 9.64 0.43 -17.89
N GLY A 325 8.58 0.27 -17.09
CA GLY A 325 8.06 1.33 -16.23
C GLY A 325 9.05 1.73 -15.15
N ILE A 326 9.70 0.76 -14.49
CA ILE A 326 10.76 1.04 -13.52
C ILE A 326 11.96 1.71 -14.20
N ARG A 327 12.37 1.26 -15.40
CA ARG A 327 13.44 1.89 -16.18
C ARG A 327 13.13 3.37 -16.40
N ALA A 328 11.97 3.67 -16.98
CA ALA A 328 11.55 5.01 -17.34
C ALA A 328 11.41 5.94 -16.12
N LEU A 329 10.91 5.42 -15.00
CA LEU A 329 10.65 6.22 -13.79
C LEU A 329 11.90 6.42 -12.92
N SER A 330 12.69 5.35 -12.70
CA SER A 330 13.69 5.31 -11.62
C SER A 330 15.13 5.13 -12.10
N ILE A 331 15.34 4.41 -13.20
CA ILE A 331 16.69 4.12 -13.72
C ILE A 331 17.16 5.25 -14.64
N ASP A 332 16.49 5.41 -15.77
CA ASP A 332 16.82 6.42 -16.79
C ASP A 332 16.14 7.76 -16.50
N LYS A 333 15.02 7.73 -15.78
CA LYS A 333 14.24 8.90 -15.35
C LYS A 333 13.74 9.78 -16.51
N ASP A 334 13.53 9.17 -17.68
CA ASP A 334 13.01 9.86 -18.87
C ASP A 334 11.49 10.07 -18.83
N ASN A 335 10.78 9.37 -17.93
CA ASN A 335 9.31 9.37 -17.82
C ASN A 335 8.60 8.99 -19.13
N ALA A 336 9.24 8.20 -19.99
CA ALA A 336 8.77 7.81 -21.31
C ALA A 336 8.84 6.28 -21.51
N PRO A 337 8.02 5.50 -20.76
CA PRO A 337 7.97 4.06 -20.91
C PRO A 337 7.41 3.64 -22.28
N LYS A 338 7.94 2.54 -22.80
CA LYS A 338 7.55 1.93 -24.08
C LYS A 338 6.84 0.61 -23.84
N TRP A 339 5.54 0.70 -23.58
CA TRP A 339 4.71 -0.45 -23.27
C TRP A 339 4.63 -1.46 -24.42
N SER A 340 4.53 -2.73 -24.07
CA SER A 340 4.32 -3.84 -25.00
C SER A 340 3.30 -4.81 -24.42
N PRO A 341 2.06 -4.87 -24.95
CA PRO A 341 1.54 -4.12 -26.10
C PRO A 341 1.42 -2.61 -25.85
N ALA A 342 1.39 -1.83 -26.94
CA ALA A 342 1.42 -0.37 -26.87
C ALA A 342 0.03 0.24 -26.68
N THR A 343 -1.03 -0.45 -27.11
CA THR A 343 -2.42 0.02 -26.98
C THR A 343 -3.31 -0.99 -26.25
N LEU A 344 -4.49 -0.54 -25.84
CA LEU A 344 -5.47 -1.38 -25.13
C LEU A 344 -6.02 -2.49 -26.03
N GLU A 345 -6.26 -2.18 -27.30
CA GLU A 345 -6.83 -3.09 -28.30
C GLU A 345 -5.90 -4.26 -28.61
N GLU A 346 -4.59 -4.06 -28.45
CA GLU A 346 -3.57 -5.09 -28.66
C GLU A 346 -3.46 -6.07 -27.47
N VAL A 347 -3.98 -5.72 -26.30
CA VAL A 347 -3.99 -6.61 -25.13
C VAL A 347 -5.07 -7.69 -25.31
N LYS A 348 -4.63 -8.93 -25.44
CA LYS A 348 -5.50 -10.10 -25.60
C LYS A 348 -6.07 -10.55 -24.26
N ASN A 349 -7.32 -11.03 -24.27
CA ASN A 349 -7.97 -11.53 -23.05
C ASN A 349 -7.25 -12.79 -22.53
N GLU A 350 -6.77 -13.65 -23.43
CA GLU A 350 -6.05 -14.87 -23.06
C GLU A 350 -4.74 -14.56 -22.32
N ASP A 351 -4.08 -13.45 -22.66
CA ASP A 351 -2.89 -12.99 -21.94
C ASP A 351 -3.25 -12.52 -20.53
N ILE A 352 -4.35 -11.79 -20.36
CA ILE A 352 -4.85 -11.43 -19.03
C ILE A 352 -5.24 -12.69 -18.24
N ASP A 353 -5.95 -13.65 -18.84
CA ASP A 353 -6.36 -14.89 -18.18
C ASP A 353 -5.16 -15.66 -17.61
N ARG A 354 -4.06 -15.77 -18.38
CA ARG A 354 -2.82 -16.41 -17.95
C ARG A 354 -2.22 -15.79 -16.69
N LEU A 355 -2.39 -14.49 -16.46
CA LEU A 355 -1.89 -13.83 -15.25
C LEU A 355 -2.68 -14.25 -14.00
N PHE A 356 -3.96 -14.61 -14.15
CA PHE A 356 -4.87 -14.98 -13.05
C PHE A 356 -4.91 -16.49 -12.76
N GLU A 357 -4.29 -17.32 -13.61
CA GLU A 357 -4.26 -18.77 -13.44
C GLU A 357 -3.73 -19.17 -12.05
N PRO A 358 -4.37 -20.13 -11.37
CA PRO A 358 -3.94 -20.57 -10.06
C PRO A 358 -2.57 -21.25 -10.11
N PHE A 359 -1.74 -21.01 -9.11
CA PHE A 359 -0.51 -21.78 -8.92
C PHE A 359 -0.81 -23.14 -8.28
N SER A 360 0.15 -24.07 -8.39
CA SER A 360 0.13 -25.29 -7.58
C SER A 360 0.17 -24.91 -6.09
N SER A 361 -0.40 -25.77 -5.23
CA SER A 361 -0.50 -25.50 -3.78
C SER A 361 0.84 -25.10 -3.16
N GLU A 362 1.95 -25.73 -3.58
CA GLU A 362 3.31 -25.45 -3.09
C GLU A 362 3.86 -24.07 -3.49
N LYS A 363 3.37 -23.50 -4.60
CA LYS A 363 3.79 -22.22 -5.17
C LYS A 363 2.84 -21.09 -4.79
N GLU A 364 1.68 -21.41 -4.24
CA GLU A 364 0.67 -20.44 -3.85
C GLU A 364 1.04 -19.73 -2.54
N LEU A 365 0.58 -18.48 -2.37
CA LEU A 365 0.70 -17.77 -1.10
C LEU A 365 -0.01 -18.55 0.01
N GLN A 366 0.73 -18.94 1.05
CA GLN A 366 0.17 -19.56 2.25
C GLN A 366 -0.04 -18.48 3.31
N VAL A 367 -1.30 -18.24 3.65
CA VAL A 367 -1.69 -17.43 4.82
C VAL A 367 -2.42 -18.32 5.82
N PRO A 368 -2.29 -18.05 7.14
CA PRO A 368 -2.95 -18.84 8.18
C PRO A 368 -4.45 -18.97 7.98
N SER A 369 -4.97 -20.18 8.19
CA SER A 369 -6.41 -20.46 8.22
C SER A 369 -7.04 -20.23 9.60
N ASP A 370 -6.23 -20.30 10.66
CA ASP A 370 -6.66 -20.13 12.05
C ASP A 370 -5.53 -19.54 12.91
N ASP A 371 -5.88 -19.26 14.17
CA ASP A 371 -5.03 -18.57 15.13
C ASP A 371 -3.99 -19.46 15.83
N SER A 372 -4.12 -20.80 15.76
CA SER A 372 -3.23 -21.72 16.50
C SER A 372 -1.79 -21.67 16.02
N ASN A 373 -1.61 -21.35 14.73
CA ASN A 373 -0.32 -21.23 14.06
C ASN A 373 -0.27 -19.93 13.24
N ARG A 374 -0.74 -18.83 13.82
CA ARG A 374 -0.85 -17.53 13.14
C ARG A 374 0.46 -17.09 12.47
N TRP A 375 1.60 -17.22 13.13
CA TRP A 375 2.89 -16.84 12.53
C TRP A 375 3.55 -17.97 11.73
N SER A 376 2.81 -19.01 11.32
CA SER A 376 3.29 -20.08 10.42
C SER A 376 3.13 -19.70 8.93
N GLY A 377 3.55 -20.60 8.04
CA GLY A 377 3.56 -20.33 6.60
C GLY A 377 4.56 -19.25 6.20
N LYS A 378 5.57 -19.00 7.07
CA LYS A 378 6.65 -18.07 6.79
C LYS A 378 7.42 -18.53 5.55
N PHE A 379 8.00 -17.55 4.88
CA PHE A 379 8.69 -17.75 3.61
C PHE A 379 9.79 -18.83 3.67
N GLU A 380 10.45 -19.02 4.83
CA GLU A 380 11.52 -20.03 5.02
C GLU A 380 11.04 -21.46 4.76
N HIS A 381 9.73 -21.71 4.84
CA HIS A 381 9.12 -23.02 4.65
C HIS A 381 8.47 -23.19 3.27
N THR A 382 8.79 -22.30 2.33
CA THR A 382 8.19 -22.25 1.00
C THR A 382 9.23 -22.49 -0.08
N VAL A 383 8.78 -22.76 -1.31
CA VAL A 383 9.66 -22.87 -2.49
C VAL A 383 10.39 -21.57 -2.85
N TYR A 384 10.04 -20.45 -2.20
CA TYR A 384 10.65 -19.13 -2.40
C TYR A 384 11.69 -18.80 -1.32
N GLY A 385 11.81 -19.62 -0.27
CA GLY A 385 12.87 -19.45 0.72
C GLY A 385 14.22 -19.74 0.09
N ARG A 386 15.22 -18.88 0.35
CA ARG A 386 16.60 -19.20 -0.02
C ARG A 386 16.98 -20.50 0.67
N THR A 387 17.35 -21.52 -0.10
CA THR A 387 18.15 -22.62 0.44
C THR A 387 19.36 -21.98 1.11
N SER A 388 19.49 -22.16 2.41
CA SER A 388 20.72 -21.86 3.11
C SER A 388 21.81 -22.75 2.51
N GLU A 389 22.58 -22.20 1.58
CA GLU A 389 23.91 -22.71 1.24
C GLU A 389 24.93 -22.14 2.23
#